data_AF-A0A3A3DG45-F1
#
_entry.id   AF-A0A3A3DG45-F1
#
_cell.length_a   1.000
_cell.length_b   1.000
_cell.length_c   1.000
_cell.angle_alpha   90.00
_cell.angle_beta   90.00
_cell.angle_gamma   90.00
#
_symmetry.space_group_name_H-M   'P 1'
#
loop_
_entity.id
_entity.type
_entity.pdbx_description
1 polymer ?
#
loop_
_entity_poly.entity_id
_entity_poly.type
_entity_poly.pdbx_seq_one_letter_code
_entity_poly.pdbx_strand_id
1 'polypeptide(L)'
;MNVEQDLAKLRRLNSMVNGPLKLIISEVLAITPLVIDWINVQTSGSAVCRYKADNVRQYEVRYQFGNIGNLVHELTHVAVNESYNLDFINYPNRTSIDLPDRELDILGRCKNEDLRQTKQMSQSMNTAKSDILMRIKGWTDASTELSPAQKSNISNKLIYGMINPHKESDTVLNQILVWLFEWGFPVTGQYINKPVVNALYEELSTAVKTAHLERKNSRLRNKIREK
;
A
#
# COMPACT_ATOMS: atom_id res chain seq x y z
N MET A 1 9.30 11.78 -16.92
CA MET A 1 9.23 10.31 -16.73
C MET A 1 7.81 9.86 -17.08
N ASN A 2 7.61 8.64 -17.57
CA ASN A 2 6.27 8.09 -17.87
C ASN A 2 6.05 6.73 -17.16
N VAL A 3 4.83 6.19 -17.27
CA VAL A 3 4.48 4.91 -16.63
C VAL A 3 5.37 3.75 -17.05
N GLU A 4 5.75 3.64 -18.32
CA GLU A 4 6.60 2.55 -18.81
C GLU A 4 7.99 2.61 -18.18
N GLN A 5 8.54 3.81 -18.04
CA GLN A 5 9.82 4.06 -17.39
C GLN A 5 9.77 3.73 -15.90
N ASP A 6 8.69 4.10 -15.22
CA ASP A 6 8.49 3.80 -13.80
C ASP A 6 8.33 2.28 -13.57
N LEU A 7 7.53 1.60 -14.39
CA LEU A 7 7.38 0.15 -14.34
C LEU A 7 8.68 -0.58 -14.67
N ALA A 8 9.47 -0.07 -15.64
CA ALA A 8 10.78 -0.61 -15.94
C ALA A 8 11.75 -0.43 -14.74
N LYS A 9 11.73 0.74 -14.08
CA LYS A 9 12.50 0.98 -12.86
C LYS A 9 12.08 0.04 -11.73
N LEU A 10 10.77 -0.16 -11.54
CA LEU A 10 10.22 -1.05 -10.53
C LEU A 10 10.60 -2.52 -10.78
N ARG A 11 10.59 -2.99 -12.04
CA ARG A 11 11.10 -4.31 -12.43
C ARG A 11 12.60 -4.47 -12.15
N ARG A 12 13.41 -3.45 -12.45
CA ARG A 12 14.84 -3.44 -12.11
C ARG A 12 15.05 -3.55 -10.60
N LEU A 13 14.33 -2.73 -9.82
CA LEU A 13 14.35 -2.83 -8.36
C LEU A 13 14.02 -4.25 -7.89
N ASN A 14 12.96 -4.87 -8.43
CA ASN A 14 12.56 -6.25 -8.07
C ASN A 14 13.68 -7.30 -8.26
N SER A 15 14.52 -7.10 -9.27
CA SER A 15 15.63 -8.00 -9.57
C SER A 15 16.80 -7.85 -8.58
N MET A 16 16.95 -6.68 -7.97
CA MET A 16 18.06 -6.34 -7.08
C MET A 16 17.72 -6.56 -5.60
N VAL A 17 16.44 -6.45 -5.23
CA VAL A 17 16.00 -6.55 -3.83
C VAL A 17 15.69 -7.99 -3.42
N ASN A 18 15.85 -8.25 -2.13
CA ASN A 18 15.47 -9.49 -1.45
C ASN A 18 14.52 -9.18 -0.28
N GLY A 19 13.96 -10.23 0.33
CA GLY A 19 13.13 -10.10 1.53
C GLY A 19 11.78 -9.40 1.30
N PRO A 20 11.22 -8.71 2.31
CA PRO A 20 9.87 -8.14 2.26
C PRO A 20 9.66 -7.13 1.12
N LEU A 21 10.66 -6.30 0.80
CA LEU A 21 10.55 -5.36 -0.33
C LEU A 21 10.32 -6.09 -1.66
N LYS A 22 11.00 -7.22 -1.90
CA LYS A 22 10.78 -8.05 -3.09
C LYS A 22 9.35 -8.57 -3.18
N LEU A 23 8.78 -8.98 -2.04
CA LEU A 23 7.40 -9.49 -1.98
C LEU A 23 6.40 -8.41 -2.40
N ILE A 24 6.57 -7.18 -1.91
CA ILE A 24 5.71 -6.05 -2.26
C ILE A 24 5.86 -5.68 -3.73
N ILE A 25 7.09 -5.50 -4.21
CA ILE A 25 7.34 -5.12 -5.61
C ILE A 25 6.76 -6.19 -6.56
N SER A 26 6.94 -7.47 -6.24
CA SER A 26 6.39 -8.57 -7.04
C SER A 26 4.85 -8.58 -7.01
N GLU A 27 4.24 -8.30 -5.86
CA GLU A 27 2.78 -8.19 -5.73
C GLU A 27 2.21 -7.05 -6.58
N VAL A 28 2.77 -5.84 -6.46
CA VAL A 28 2.26 -4.68 -7.22
C VAL A 28 2.51 -4.82 -8.72
N LEU A 29 3.64 -5.41 -9.14
CA LEU A 29 3.89 -5.70 -10.56
C LEU A 29 2.86 -6.69 -11.12
N ALA A 30 2.47 -7.69 -10.35
CA ALA A 30 1.50 -8.71 -10.77
C ALA A 30 0.09 -8.15 -10.98
N ILE A 31 -0.28 -7.04 -10.34
CA ILE A 31 -1.60 -6.40 -10.52
C ILE A 31 -1.64 -5.38 -11.65
N THR A 32 -0.48 -4.98 -12.21
CA THR A 32 -0.43 -3.98 -13.29
C THR A 32 -1.32 -4.29 -14.50
N PRO A 33 -1.54 -5.56 -14.92
CA PRO A 33 -2.45 -5.86 -16.03
C PRO A 33 -3.92 -5.52 -15.76
N LEU A 34 -4.31 -5.29 -14.49
CA LEU A 34 -5.66 -4.88 -14.13
C LEU A 34 -5.87 -3.36 -14.28
N VAL A 35 -4.79 -2.60 -14.42
CA VAL A 35 -4.83 -1.15 -14.59
C VAL A 35 -5.03 -0.84 -16.07
N ILE A 36 -6.16 -0.20 -16.39
CA ILE A 36 -6.56 0.15 -17.75
C ILE A 36 -6.25 1.59 -18.13
N ASP A 37 -6.05 2.46 -17.13
CA ASP A 37 -5.73 3.86 -17.35
C ASP A 37 -4.71 4.35 -16.32
N TRP A 38 -3.72 5.10 -16.81
CA TRP A 38 -2.61 5.63 -16.04
C TRP A 38 -2.56 7.15 -16.19
N ILE A 39 -2.89 7.86 -15.12
CA ILE A 39 -3.11 9.31 -15.17
C ILE A 39 -2.03 10.01 -14.35
N ASN A 40 -1.26 10.87 -14.99
CA ASN A 40 -0.30 11.72 -14.28
C ASN A 40 -1.04 12.84 -13.54
N VAL A 41 -0.75 13.03 -12.26
CA VAL A 41 -1.35 14.08 -11.42
C VAL A 41 -0.27 14.86 -10.67
N GLN A 42 -0.57 16.09 -10.29
CA GLN A 42 0.43 16.98 -9.67
C GLN A 42 0.60 16.77 -8.16
N THR A 43 -0.42 16.29 -7.45
CA THR A 43 -0.46 16.38 -5.97
C THR A 43 -0.81 15.06 -5.28
N SER A 44 -2.04 14.57 -5.45
CA SER A 44 -2.53 13.37 -4.79
C SER A 44 -2.88 12.30 -5.81
N GLY A 45 -2.33 11.11 -5.61
CA GLY A 45 -2.69 9.93 -6.38
C GLY A 45 -4.03 9.33 -5.91
N SER A 46 -4.50 8.36 -6.67
CA SER A 46 -5.63 7.51 -6.31
C SER A 46 -5.67 6.25 -7.16
N ALA A 47 -6.25 5.17 -6.63
CA ALA A 47 -6.61 3.98 -7.40
C ALA A 47 -8.13 3.81 -7.38
N VAL A 48 -8.78 3.97 -8.54
CA VAL A 48 -10.24 3.88 -8.67
C VAL A 48 -10.62 2.55 -9.29
N CYS A 49 -11.45 1.78 -8.59
CA CYS A 49 -12.00 0.53 -9.10
C CYS A 49 -13.16 0.80 -10.08
N ARG A 50 -13.15 0.09 -11.21
CA ARG A 50 -14.24 0.04 -12.18
C ARG A 50 -14.69 -1.41 -12.35
N TYR A 51 -15.99 -1.63 -12.14
CA TYR A 51 -16.65 -2.91 -12.30
C TYR A 51 -17.23 -3.03 -13.71
N LYS A 52 -16.86 -4.11 -14.40
CA LYS A 52 -17.48 -4.56 -15.65
C LYS A 52 -18.64 -5.53 -15.35
N ALA A 53 -19.33 -5.93 -16.42
CA ALA A 53 -20.21 -7.10 -16.38
C ALA A 53 -19.49 -8.30 -15.72
N ASP A 54 -20.26 -9.15 -15.04
CA ASP A 54 -19.75 -10.31 -14.29
C ASP A 54 -18.81 -9.96 -13.13
N ASN A 55 -18.90 -8.73 -12.61
CA ASN A 55 -18.14 -8.24 -11.46
C ASN A 55 -16.61 -8.27 -11.67
N VAL A 56 -16.16 -8.25 -12.94
CA VAL A 56 -14.74 -8.15 -13.30
C VAL A 56 -14.23 -6.76 -12.95
N ARG A 57 -13.15 -6.69 -12.15
CA ARG A 57 -12.53 -5.42 -11.73
C ARG A 57 -11.42 -4.97 -12.66
N GLN A 58 -11.41 -3.67 -12.93
CA GLN A 58 -10.35 -2.95 -13.61
C GLN A 58 -10.07 -1.64 -12.88
N TYR A 59 -8.90 -1.04 -13.10
CA TYR A 59 -8.45 0.10 -12.31
C TYR A 59 -7.97 1.28 -13.14
N GLU A 60 -8.30 2.47 -12.67
CA GLU A 60 -7.61 3.71 -13.05
C GLU A 60 -6.62 4.05 -11.95
N VAL A 61 -5.35 4.24 -12.29
CA VAL A 61 -4.32 4.62 -11.31
C VAL A 61 -3.81 6.01 -11.64
N ARG A 62 -3.95 6.92 -10.68
CA ARG A 62 -3.47 8.30 -10.74
C ARG A 62 -2.28 8.44 -9.82
N TYR A 63 -1.15 8.92 -10.30
CA TYR A 63 0.04 9.12 -9.45
C TYR A 63 0.98 10.16 -10.06
N GLN A 64 1.95 10.66 -9.29
CA GLN A 64 3.00 11.53 -9.83
C GLN A 64 4.03 10.70 -10.61
N PHE A 65 4.08 10.83 -11.94
CA PHE A 65 5.06 10.11 -12.75
C PHE A 65 6.50 10.42 -12.34
N GLY A 66 7.33 9.40 -12.22
CA GLY A 66 8.68 9.47 -11.68
C GLY A 66 8.80 9.27 -10.18
N ASN A 67 7.69 9.22 -9.44
CA ASN A 67 7.68 8.94 -8.01
C ASN A 67 7.35 7.45 -7.77
N ILE A 68 8.40 6.61 -7.69
CA ILE A 68 8.24 5.16 -7.51
C ILE A 68 7.54 4.81 -6.21
N GLY A 69 7.82 5.54 -5.12
CA GLY A 69 7.11 5.35 -3.86
C GLY A 69 5.60 5.62 -3.99
N ASN A 70 5.19 6.66 -4.72
CA ASN A 70 3.76 6.91 -4.96
C ASN A 70 3.15 5.90 -5.93
N LEU A 71 3.87 5.45 -6.97
CA LEU A 71 3.39 4.35 -7.81
C LEU A 71 3.11 3.08 -6.98
N VAL A 72 4.03 2.70 -6.09
CA VAL A 72 3.85 1.53 -5.21
C VAL A 72 2.70 1.75 -4.22
N HIS A 73 2.51 2.98 -3.72
CA HIS A 73 1.37 3.34 -2.89
C HIS A 73 0.04 3.04 -3.60
N GLU A 74 -0.16 3.57 -4.80
CA GLU A 74 -1.43 3.41 -5.52
C GLU A 74 -1.66 1.97 -5.98
N LEU A 75 -0.61 1.28 -6.43
CA LEU A 75 -0.74 -0.13 -6.79
C LEU A 75 -0.97 -1.02 -5.57
N THR A 76 -0.60 -0.58 -4.36
CA THR A 76 -0.96 -1.29 -3.13
C THR A 76 -2.47 -1.21 -2.87
N HIS A 77 -3.15 -0.09 -3.13
CA HIS A 77 -4.61 -0.05 -3.06
C HIS A 77 -5.26 -1.09 -3.99
N VAL A 78 -4.75 -1.20 -5.23
CA VAL A 78 -5.23 -2.23 -6.18
C VAL A 78 -5.00 -3.64 -5.61
N ALA A 79 -3.79 -3.92 -5.11
CA ALA A 79 -3.46 -5.22 -4.53
C ALA A 79 -4.30 -5.57 -3.30
N VAL A 80 -4.59 -4.61 -2.44
CA VAL A 80 -5.51 -4.73 -1.31
C VAL A 80 -6.90 -5.12 -1.80
N ASN A 81 -7.42 -4.37 -2.77
CA ASN A 81 -8.78 -4.57 -3.27
C ASN A 81 -8.96 -5.98 -3.83
N GLU A 82 -7.99 -6.43 -4.62
CA GLU A 82 -7.96 -7.79 -5.17
C GLU A 82 -7.78 -8.88 -4.10
N SER A 83 -7.11 -8.58 -2.99
CA SER A 83 -6.84 -9.56 -1.94
C SER A 83 -8.03 -9.79 -1.02
N TYR A 84 -8.76 -8.73 -0.69
CA TYR A 84 -9.88 -8.80 0.25
C TYR A 84 -11.24 -8.91 -0.43
N ASN A 85 -11.29 -8.73 -1.75
CA ASN A 85 -12.54 -8.59 -2.51
C ASN A 85 -13.37 -7.37 -2.07
N LEU A 86 -12.67 -6.31 -1.68
CA LEU A 86 -13.21 -5.04 -1.19
C LEU A 86 -12.65 -3.90 -2.05
N ASP A 87 -13.26 -2.73 -1.99
CA ASP A 87 -12.88 -1.55 -2.78
C ASP A 87 -12.40 -0.39 -1.90
N PHE A 88 -12.43 -0.54 -0.58
CA PHE A 88 -12.45 0.61 0.35
C PHE A 88 -11.71 0.42 1.68
N ILE A 89 -11.20 -0.79 2.02
CA ILE A 89 -10.40 -1.01 3.25
C ILE A 89 -9.24 -2.02 3.08
N ASN A 90 -8.18 -1.81 3.86
CA ASN A 90 -6.91 -2.54 3.89
C ASN A 90 -6.88 -3.74 4.85
N TYR A 91 -8.03 -4.24 5.30
CA TYR A 91 -8.08 -5.45 6.11
C TYR A 91 -9.40 -6.22 5.92
N PRO A 92 -9.40 -7.54 6.14
CA PRO A 92 -10.61 -8.33 6.06
C PRO A 92 -11.42 -8.20 7.36
N ASN A 93 -12.51 -7.44 7.36
CA ASN A 93 -13.45 -7.43 8.48
C ASN A 93 -14.68 -8.30 8.20
N ARG A 94 -14.56 -9.62 8.34
CA ARG A 94 -15.62 -10.58 7.95
C ARG A 94 -16.80 -10.64 8.92
N THR A 95 -16.73 -9.94 10.05
CA THR A 95 -17.83 -9.87 11.03
C THR A 95 -18.79 -8.72 10.74
N SER A 96 -18.54 -7.91 9.69
CA SER A 96 -19.53 -6.95 9.20
C SER A 96 -20.74 -7.71 8.67
N ILE A 97 -21.87 -7.51 9.32
CA ILE A 97 -23.18 -8.03 8.92
C ILE A 97 -23.85 -6.88 8.16
N ASP A 98 -24.47 -7.16 7.02
CA ASP A 98 -25.27 -6.20 6.24
C ASP A 98 -24.50 -5.16 5.39
N LEU A 99 -23.51 -5.61 4.62
CA LEU A 99 -22.87 -4.78 3.58
C LEU A 99 -23.82 -4.61 2.38
N PRO A 100 -24.33 -3.40 2.07
CA PRO A 100 -25.28 -3.20 0.97
C PRO A 100 -24.63 -3.49 -0.37
N ASP A 101 -25.36 -4.01 -1.35
CA ASP A 101 -24.85 -4.27 -2.70
C ASP A 101 -24.23 -3.02 -3.36
N ARG A 102 -23.34 -3.23 -4.33
CA ARG A 102 -22.68 -2.12 -5.03
C ARG A 102 -23.66 -1.38 -5.91
N GLU A 103 -23.73 -0.07 -5.74
CA GLU A 103 -24.41 0.81 -6.68
C GLU A 103 -23.39 1.40 -7.64
N LEU A 104 -23.49 1.08 -8.93
CA LEU A 104 -22.50 1.51 -9.92
C LEU A 104 -22.98 2.75 -10.69
N ASP A 105 -22.05 3.66 -10.98
CA ASP A 105 -22.28 4.73 -11.98
C ASP A 105 -22.13 4.20 -13.41
N ILE A 106 -22.37 5.07 -14.40
CA ILE A 106 -22.28 4.72 -15.83
C ILE A 106 -20.88 4.30 -16.28
N LEU A 107 -19.84 4.62 -15.50
CA LEU A 107 -18.45 4.25 -15.74
C LEU A 107 -18.03 3.00 -14.97
N GLY A 108 -18.96 2.38 -14.23
CA GLY A 108 -18.72 1.19 -13.41
C GLY A 108 -18.09 1.50 -12.05
N ARG A 109 -18.10 2.75 -11.57
CA ARG A 109 -17.54 3.11 -10.26
C ARG A 109 -18.57 2.93 -9.15
N CYS A 110 -18.13 2.49 -7.98
CA CYS A 110 -19.01 2.29 -6.83
C CYS A 110 -19.43 3.65 -6.22
N LYS A 111 -20.72 3.99 -6.30
CA LYS A 111 -21.29 5.24 -5.76
C LYS A 111 -21.52 5.19 -4.26
N ASN A 112 -21.83 4.02 -3.72
CA ASN A 112 -22.09 3.82 -2.29
C ASN A 112 -20.87 3.28 -1.54
N GLU A 113 -19.65 3.58 -2.03
CA GLU A 113 -18.38 3.15 -1.41
C GLU A 113 -18.27 3.61 0.05
N ASP A 114 -18.58 4.87 0.36
CA ASP A 114 -18.46 5.42 1.72
C ASP A 114 -19.38 4.72 2.73
N LEU A 115 -20.60 4.38 2.31
CA LEU A 115 -21.55 3.62 3.14
C LEU A 115 -21.02 2.20 3.39
N ARG A 116 -20.57 1.52 2.32
CA ARG A 116 -20.01 0.17 2.39
C ARG A 116 -18.77 0.14 3.30
N GLN A 117 -17.89 1.13 3.17
CA GLN A 117 -16.74 1.33 4.04
C GLN A 117 -17.17 1.48 5.49
N THR A 118 -18.10 2.40 5.79
CA THR A 118 -18.56 2.66 7.16
C THR A 118 -19.09 1.41 7.84
N LYS A 119 -19.85 0.58 7.11
CA LYS A 119 -20.35 -0.70 7.64
C LYS A 119 -19.27 -1.78 7.80
N GLN A 120 -18.19 -1.72 7.03
CA GLN A 120 -17.12 -2.72 7.07
C GLN A 120 -15.96 -2.32 7.99
N MET A 121 -15.82 -1.05 8.36
CA MET A 121 -14.72 -0.61 9.23
C MET A 121 -14.81 -1.28 10.61
N SER A 122 -13.64 -1.57 11.18
CA SER A 122 -13.51 -2.04 12.55
C SER A 122 -12.62 -1.09 13.34
N GLN A 123 -13.15 -0.58 14.46
CA GLN A 123 -12.39 0.32 15.33
C GLN A 123 -11.13 -0.35 15.88
N SER A 124 -11.21 -1.62 16.30
CA SER A 124 -10.05 -2.34 16.83
C SER A 124 -8.97 -2.56 15.78
N MET A 125 -9.36 -2.85 14.53
CA MET A 125 -8.41 -2.96 13.41
C MET A 125 -7.79 -1.61 13.06
N ASN A 126 -8.57 -0.53 13.08
CA ASN A 126 -8.08 0.83 12.88
C ASN A 126 -7.05 1.20 13.93
N THR A 127 -7.32 0.92 15.21
CA THR A 127 -6.38 1.15 16.30
C THR A 127 -5.10 0.35 16.09
N ALA A 128 -5.18 -0.96 15.81
CA ALA A 128 -4.00 -1.79 15.58
C ALA A 128 -3.13 -1.29 14.40
N LYS A 129 -3.76 -0.85 13.31
CA LYS A 129 -3.05 -0.25 12.16
C LYS A 129 -2.41 1.09 12.53
N SER A 130 -3.10 1.95 13.28
CA SER A 130 -2.55 3.21 13.78
C SER A 130 -1.38 3.00 14.74
N ASP A 131 -1.42 1.99 15.60
CA ASP A 131 -0.33 1.66 16.54
C ASP A 131 0.95 1.26 15.80
N ILE A 132 0.82 0.51 14.69
CA ILE A 132 1.95 0.18 13.81
C ILE A 132 2.53 1.45 13.22
N LEU A 133 1.70 2.34 12.64
CA LEU A 133 2.15 3.60 12.06
C LEU A 133 2.86 4.49 13.10
N MET A 134 2.32 4.57 14.31
CA MET A 134 2.91 5.34 15.42
C MET A 134 4.27 4.79 15.84
N ARG A 135 4.43 3.46 15.87
CA ARG A 135 5.71 2.81 16.17
C ARG A 135 6.77 3.11 15.11
N ILE A 136 6.41 3.02 13.83
CA ILE A 136 7.30 3.39 12.72
C ILE A 136 7.66 4.88 12.80
N LYS A 137 6.71 5.73 13.21
CA LYS A 137 6.98 7.15 13.44
C LYS A 137 8.01 7.35 14.55
N GLY A 138 7.89 6.65 15.67
CA GLY A 138 8.87 6.71 16.77
C GLY A 138 10.29 6.39 16.30
N TRP A 139 10.46 5.33 15.50
CA TRP A 139 11.75 5.00 14.89
C TRP A 139 12.26 6.07 13.90
N THR A 140 11.35 6.68 13.14
CA THR A 140 11.68 7.77 12.21
C THR A 140 12.18 9.00 12.95
N ASP A 141 11.49 9.38 14.03
CA ASP A 141 11.86 10.53 14.85
C ASP A 141 13.24 10.31 15.50
N ALA A 142 13.48 9.09 16.00
CA ALA A 142 14.73 8.69 16.65
C ALA A 142 15.94 8.51 15.72
N SER A 143 15.74 8.31 14.41
CA SER A 143 16.87 8.10 13.48
C SER A 143 17.77 9.33 13.41
N THR A 144 19.08 9.16 13.51
CA THR A 144 20.04 10.26 13.35
C THR A 144 20.57 10.35 11.92
N GLU A 145 20.38 9.30 11.13
CA GLU A 145 20.92 9.14 9.78
C GLU A 145 20.01 9.72 8.69
N LEU A 146 18.70 9.79 8.95
CA LEU A 146 17.76 10.44 8.03
C LEU A 146 17.96 11.96 8.05
N SER A 147 18.05 12.55 6.86
CA SER A 147 18.04 14.01 6.72
C SER A 147 16.70 14.61 7.18
N PRO A 148 16.66 15.90 7.56
CA PRO A 148 15.41 16.56 7.96
C PRO A 148 14.29 16.44 6.92
N ALA A 149 14.62 16.53 5.63
CA ALA A 149 13.66 16.38 4.53
C ALA A 149 13.11 14.94 4.45
N GLN A 150 13.96 13.92 4.59
CA GLN A 150 13.52 12.52 4.59
C GLN A 150 12.62 12.21 5.79
N LYS A 151 12.98 12.70 6.99
CA LYS A 151 12.13 12.59 8.19
C LYS A 151 10.78 13.25 7.98
N SER A 152 10.75 14.46 7.42
CA SER A 152 9.51 15.19 7.14
C SER A 152 8.63 14.41 6.16
N ASN A 153 9.20 13.89 5.07
CA ASN A 153 8.46 13.09 4.09
C ASN A 153 7.83 11.84 4.71
N ILE A 154 8.59 11.08 5.50
CA ILE A 154 8.09 9.89 6.20
C ILE A 154 7.01 10.27 7.20
N SER A 155 7.27 11.24 8.07
CA SER A 155 6.33 11.66 9.12
C SER A 155 5.01 12.18 8.54
N ASN A 156 5.04 12.97 7.48
CA ASN A 156 3.83 13.45 6.81
C ASN A 156 2.99 12.29 6.26
N LYS A 157 3.62 11.28 5.68
CA LYS A 157 2.92 10.09 5.18
C LYS A 157 2.37 9.22 6.30
N LEU A 158 3.09 9.06 7.40
CA LEU A 158 2.60 8.33 8.58
C LEU A 158 1.40 9.06 9.21
N ILE A 159 1.44 10.39 9.33
CA ILE A 159 0.32 11.20 9.81
C ILE A 159 -0.89 11.05 8.90
N TYR A 160 -0.69 11.17 7.58
CA TYR A 160 -1.75 10.91 6.60
C TYR A 160 -2.36 9.51 6.77
N GLY A 161 -1.50 8.50 6.93
CA GLY A 161 -1.92 7.13 7.20
C GLY A 161 -2.75 6.97 8.47
N MET A 162 -2.40 7.69 9.54
CA MET A 162 -3.13 7.65 10.82
C MET A 162 -4.48 8.35 10.77
N ILE A 163 -4.72 9.26 9.82
CA ILE A 163 -6.05 9.89 9.62
C ILE A 163 -7.02 8.85 9.04
N ASN A 164 -6.57 8.03 8.08
CA ASN A 164 -7.38 7.01 7.43
C ASN A 164 -6.70 5.63 7.48
N PRO A 165 -6.48 5.04 8.68
CA PRO A 165 -5.68 3.82 8.83
C PRO A 165 -6.28 2.62 8.09
N HIS A 166 -7.60 2.62 7.94
CA HIS A 166 -8.35 1.63 7.18
C HIS A 166 -8.07 1.68 5.67
N LYS A 167 -7.69 2.82 5.09
CA LYS A 167 -7.36 2.96 3.65
C LYS A 167 -5.87 3.06 3.38
N GLU A 168 -5.10 3.58 4.33
CA GLU A 168 -3.76 4.09 4.02
C GLU A 168 -2.62 3.33 4.68
N SER A 169 -2.88 2.50 5.70
CA SER A 169 -1.80 1.91 6.49
C SER A 169 -0.83 1.08 5.64
N ASP A 170 -1.34 0.09 4.89
CA ASP A 170 -0.51 -0.77 4.04
C ASP A 170 0.18 0.02 2.90
N THR A 171 -0.50 1.00 2.30
CA THR A 171 0.03 1.80 1.19
C THR A 171 1.17 2.72 1.63
N VAL A 172 1.01 3.38 2.78
CA VAL A 172 2.03 4.23 3.40
C VAL A 172 3.27 3.42 3.82
N LEU A 173 3.07 2.26 4.47
CA LEU A 173 4.19 1.42 4.89
C LEU A 173 5.02 0.93 3.69
N ASN A 174 4.36 0.48 2.62
CA ASN A 174 5.02 0.05 1.39
C ASN A 174 5.77 1.21 0.71
N GLN A 175 5.15 2.40 0.63
CA GLN A 175 5.76 3.60 0.07
C GLN A 175 7.05 3.99 0.80
N ILE A 176 7.01 4.01 2.15
CA ILE A 176 8.18 4.36 2.96
C ILE A 176 9.30 3.32 2.78
N LEU A 177 8.97 2.03 2.69
CA LEU A 177 9.98 0.99 2.53
C LEU A 177 10.74 1.13 1.21
N VAL A 178 10.03 1.50 0.14
CA VAL A 178 10.61 1.82 -1.16
C VAL A 178 11.54 3.03 -1.06
N TRP A 179 11.08 4.12 -0.43
CA TRP A 179 11.90 5.32 -0.25
C TRP A 179 13.18 5.06 0.53
N LEU A 180 13.09 4.34 1.66
CA LEU A 180 14.27 3.98 2.44
C LEU A 180 15.28 3.21 1.58
N PHE A 181 14.81 2.26 0.77
CA PHE A 181 15.69 1.54 -0.15
C PHE A 181 16.30 2.45 -1.22
N GLU A 182 15.52 3.32 -1.85
CA GLU A 182 16.04 4.27 -2.85
C GLU A 182 17.04 5.28 -2.25
N TRP A 183 16.94 5.56 -0.96
CA TRP A 183 17.89 6.39 -0.23
C TRP A 183 19.13 5.62 0.27
N GLY A 184 19.24 4.33 -0.02
CA GLY A 184 20.40 3.50 0.32
C GLY A 184 20.30 2.74 1.64
N PHE A 185 19.10 2.57 2.19
CA PHE A 185 18.88 1.81 3.43
C PHE A 185 18.37 0.37 3.16
N PRO A 186 18.69 -0.60 4.03
CA PRO A 186 19.53 -0.48 5.22
C PRO A 186 20.99 -0.25 4.84
N VAL A 187 21.72 0.52 5.65
CA VAL A 187 23.15 0.72 5.46
C VAL A 187 23.88 -0.59 5.74
N THR A 188 24.78 -1.00 4.84
CA THR A 188 25.56 -2.23 4.96
C THR A 188 27.00 -1.92 5.35
N GLY A 189 27.62 -2.78 6.17
CA GLY A 189 28.99 -2.58 6.67
C GLY A 189 29.16 -2.97 8.13
N GLN A 190 30.39 -2.87 8.62
CA GLN A 190 30.69 -3.03 10.05
C GLN A 190 30.49 -1.71 10.78
N TYR A 191 29.60 -1.71 11.77
CA TYR A 191 29.33 -0.56 12.63
C TYR A 191 29.49 -0.96 14.08
N ILE A 192 30.08 -0.08 14.89
CA ILE A 192 30.23 -0.27 16.34
C ILE A 192 28.83 -0.35 16.99
N ASN A 193 27.91 0.51 16.55
CA ASN A 193 26.50 0.50 16.92
C ASN A 193 25.66 0.42 15.66
N LYS A 194 24.61 -0.42 15.67
CA LYS A 194 23.69 -0.53 14.53
C LYS A 194 22.99 0.81 14.29
N PRO A 195 22.99 1.34 13.04
CA PRO A 195 22.25 2.56 12.72
C PRO A 195 20.77 2.46 13.08
N VAL A 196 20.20 3.52 13.65
CA VAL A 196 18.79 3.54 14.06
C VAL A 196 17.88 3.40 12.84
N VAL A 197 18.25 4.01 11.71
CA VAL A 197 17.56 3.82 10.42
C VAL A 197 17.52 2.36 9.96
N ASN A 198 18.49 1.52 10.33
CA ASN A 198 18.44 0.09 10.02
C ASN A 198 17.41 -0.63 10.89
N ALA A 199 17.27 -0.25 12.17
CA ALA A 199 16.20 -0.76 13.03
C ALA A 199 14.81 -0.32 12.53
N LEU A 200 14.68 0.95 12.08
CA LEU A 200 13.49 1.44 11.38
C LEU A 200 13.16 0.56 10.15
N TYR A 201 14.15 0.30 9.30
CA TYR A 201 13.98 -0.50 8.09
C TYR A 201 13.50 -1.93 8.42
N GLU A 202 14.03 -2.53 9.48
CA GLU A 202 13.65 -3.88 9.92
C GLU A 202 12.24 -3.95 10.50
N GLU A 203 11.87 -3.00 11.36
CA GLU A 203 10.52 -2.91 11.91
C GLU A 203 9.50 -2.72 10.78
N LEU A 204 9.81 -1.81 9.85
CA LEU A 204 8.98 -1.57 8.66
C LEU A 204 8.88 -2.82 7.77
N SER A 205 10.01 -3.48 7.51
CA SER A 205 10.06 -4.72 6.73
C SER A 205 9.20 -5.83 7.35
N THR A 206 9.20 -5.92 8.68
CA THR A 206 8.38 -6.89 9.43
C THR A 206 6.89 -6.59 9.32
N ALA A 207 6.50 -5.32 9.51
CA ALA A 207 5.12 -4.87 9.35
C ALA A 207 4.61 -5.13 7.93
N VAL A 208 5.40 -4.75 6.92
CA VAL A 208 5.11 -4.94 5.50
C VAL A 208 4.97 -6.42 5.14
N LYS A 209 5.87 -7.29 5.62
CA LYS A 209 5.79 -8.74 5.41
C LYS A 209 4.49 -9.31 5.99
N THR A 210 4.14 -8.90 7.20
CA THR A 210 2.91 -9.37 7.88
C THR A 210 1.67 -8.99 7.09
N ALA A 211 1.56 -7.71 6.67
CA ALA A 211 0.46 -7.24 5.85
C ALA A 211 0.37 -7.97 4.49
N HIS A 212 1.51 -8.22 3.83
CA HIS A 212 1.55 -9.00 2.60
C HIS A 212 1.04 -10.44 2.79
N LEU A 213 1.44 -11.12 3.87
CA LEU A 213 0.97 -12.47 4.15
C LEU A 213 -0.53 -12.50 4.44
N GLU A 214 -1.06 -11.50 5.12
CA GLU A 214 -2.50 -11.35 5.36
C GLU A 214 -3.29 -11.22 4.04
N ARG A 215 -2.81 -10.35 3.13
CA ARG A 215 -3.37 -10.19 1.78
C ARG A 215 -3.32 -11.49 0.97
N LYS A 216 -2.13 -12.13 0.91
CA LYS A 216 -1.94 -13.40 0.20
C LYS A 216 -2.89 -14.49 0.70
N ASN A 217 -3.00 -14.65 2.02
CA ASN A 217 -3.86 -15.67 2.63
C ASN A 217 -5.35 -15.38 2.36
N SER A 218 -5.76 -14.11 2.39
CA SER A 218 -7.13 -13.71 2.08
C SER A 218 -7.49 -14.00 0.63
N ARG A 219 -6.58 -13.68 -0.31
CA ARG A 219 -6.77 -13.96 -1.74
C ARG A 219 -6.94 -15.45 -2.02
N LEU A 220 -6.14 -16.30 -1.38
CA LEU A 220 -6.26 -17.75 -1.51
C LEU A 220 -7.61 -18.26 -1.00
N ARG A 221 -8.08 -17.75 0.14
CA ARG A 221 -9.40 -18.12 0.70
C ARG A 221 -10.55 -17.70 -0.20
N ASN A 222 -10.46 -16.55 -0.86
CA ASN A 222 -11.51 -16.07 -1.76
C ASN A 222 -11.59 -16.94 -3.04
N LYS A 223 -10.44 -17.32 -3.62
CA LYS A 223 -10.39 -18.24 -4.78
C LYS A 223 -10.98 -19.64 -4.51
N ILE A 224 -10.94 -20.11 -3.26
CA ILE A 224 -11.54 -21.40 -2.88
C ILE A 224 -13.06 -21.30 -2.81
N ARG A 225 -13.62 -20.12 -2.49
CA ARG A 225 -15.07 -19.92 -2.36
C ARG A 225 -15.78 -19.67 -3.69
N GLU A 226 -15.04 -19.33 -4.74
CA GLU A 226 -15.53 -19.11 -6.10
C GLU A 226 -15.53 -20.40 -6.94
N LYS A 227 -15.11 -21.53 -6.37
CA LYS A 227 -15.18 -22.87 -6.97
C LYS A 227 -16.25 -23.70 -6.31
#